data_AF-A0A1I3L0P1-F1
#
_entry.id   AF-A0A1I3L0P1-F1
#
_cell.length_a   1.000
_cell.length_b   1.000
_cell.length_c   1.000
_cell.angle_alpha   90.00
_cell.angle_beta   90.00
_cell.angle_gamma   90.00
#
_symmetry.space_group_name_H-M   'P 1'
#
loop_
_entity.id
_entity.type
_entity.pdbx_description
1 polymer ?
#
loop_
_entity_poly.entity_id
_entity_poly.type
_entity_poly.pdbx_seq_one_letter_code
_entity_poly.pdbx_strand_id
1 'polypeptide(L)'
;MISNPAIVYADRLCDSDTMTTKLIYRIRQHQLTPAELDRLQARCNRELSELRRELDDLLNELRAKADRFASEEPSLPRKTAA
;
A
#
# COMPACT_ATOMS: atom_id res chain seq x y z
N MET A 1 2.13 -11.07 32.56
CA MET A 1 1.98 -9.62 32.28
C MET A 1 0.99 -9.49 31.14
N ILE A 2 -0.21 -8.98 31.43
CA ILE A 2 -1.27 -8.82 30.44
C ILE A 2 -0.94 -7.53 29.70
N SER A 3 -0.34 -7.66 28.51
CA SER A 3 -0.10 -6.54 27.63
C SER A 3 -1.45 -6.07 27.09
N ASN A 4 -1.94 -4.98 27.66
CA ASN A 4 -3.06 -4.22 27.16
C ASN A 4 -2.87 -4.00 25.65
N PRO A 5 -3.84 -4.29 24.76
CA PRO A 5 -3.70 -3.94 23.36
C PRO A 5 -3.66 -2.42 23.30
N ALA A 6 -2.46 -1.86 23.16
CA ALA A 6 -2.30 -0.46 22.81
C ALA A 6 -3.18 -0.24 21.59
N ILE A 7 -4.17 0.65 21.70
CA ILE A 7 -5.01 1.08 20.60
C ILE A 7 -4.04 1.49 19.50
N VAL A 8 -3.87 0.64 18.49
CA VAL A 8 -3.04 0.92 17.33
C VAL A 8 -3.84 1.95 16.54
N TYR A 9 -3.65 3.21 16.92
CA TYR A 9 -4.02 4.34 16.08
C TYR A 9 -3.39 4.08 14.71
N ALA A 10 -4.21 4.13 13.67
CA ALA A 10 -3.88 3.79 12.30
C ALA A 10 -2.40 4.11 11.95
N ASP A 11 -1.66 3.08 11.55
CA ASP A 11 -0.19 3.14 11.41
C ASP A 11 0.21 4.16 10.32
N ARG A 12 -0.60 4.22 9.25
CA ARG A 12 -0.44 5.17 8.14
C ARG A 12 -1.41 6.34 8.27
N LEU A 13 -1.01 7.52 7.80
CA LEU A 13 -1.90 8.68 7.73
C LEU A 13 -3.12 8.41 6.86
N CYS A 14 -2.94 7.66 5.77
CA CYS A 14 -4.01 7.32 4.84
C CYS A 14 -5.09 6.39 5.42
N ASP A 15 -4.79 5.69 6.52
CA ASP A 15 -5.71 4.71 7.12
C ASP A 15 -6.75 5.39 8.04
N SER A 16 -6.60 6.70 8.31
CA SER A 16 -7.52 7.46 9.14
C SER A 16 -8.00 8.74 8.48
N ASP A 17 -9.22 8.70 7.95
CA ASP A 17 -9.92 9.89 7.43
C ASP A 17 -10.03 11.00 8.48
N THR A 18 -10.23 10.63 9.75
CA THR A 18 -10.30 11.60 10.85
C THR A 18 -8.97 12.31 11.06
N MET A 19 -7.84 11.58 11.03
CA MET A 19 -6.51 12.18 11.17
C MET A 19 -6.20 13.09 9.98
N THR A 20 -6.48 12.60 8.77
CA THR A 20 -6.29 13.35 7.52
C THR A 20 -7.10 14.65 7.53
N THR A 21 -8.37 14.60 7.92
CA THR A 21 -9.24 15.79 8.01
C THR A 21 -8.70 16.80 9.02
N LYS A 22 -8.24 16.34 10.18
CA LYS A 22 -7.64 17.21 11.21
C LYS A 22 -6.36 17.88 10.72
N LEU A 23 -5.49 17.15 10.01
CA LEU A 23 -4.26 17.70 9.45
C LEU A 23 -4.56 18.75 8.38
N ILE A 24 -5.50 18.47 7.45
CA ILE A 24 -5.94 19.44 6.44
C ILE A 24 -6.47 20.71 7.10
N TYR A 25 -7.29 20.57 8.14
CA TYR A 25 -7.79 21.71 8.89
C TYR A 25 -6.65 22.55 9.48
N ARG A 26 -5.70 21.92 10.18
CA ARG A 26 -4.55 22.62 10.78
C ARG A 26 -3.68 23.32 9.74
N ILE A 27 -3.47 22.71 8.57
CA ILE A 27 -2.75 23.33 7.44
C ILE A 27 -3.47 24.60 6.98
N ARG A 28 -4.78 24.52 6.74
CA ARG A 28 -5.60 25.66 6.28
C ARG A 28 -5.65 26.81 7.28
N GLN A 29 -5.57 26.49 8.57
CA GLN A 29 -5.55 27.49 9.65
C GLN A 29 -4.14 28.03 9.96
N HIS A 30 -3.12 27.65 9.18
CA HIS A 30 -1.72 28.01 9.43
C HIS A 30 -1.23 27.63 10.85
N GLN A 31 -1.75 26.53 11.40
CA GLN A 31 -1.47 26.02 12.76
C GLN A 31 -0.31 25.01 12.79
N LEU A 32 0.49 24.97 11.73
CA LEU A 32 1.70 24.18 11.62
C LEU A 32 2.86 25.11 11.29
N THR A 33 3.93 24.98 12.06
CA THR A 33 5.20 25.64 11.77
C THR A 33 5.80 25.08 10.48
N PRO A 34 6.72 25.81 9.81
CA PRO A 34 7.42 25.30 8.63
C PRO A 34 8.09 23.94 8.88
N ALA A 35 8.74 23.77 10.04
CA ALA A 35 9.39 22.52 10.40
C ALA A 35 8.41 21.34 10.60
N GLU A 36 7.19 21.61 11.10
CA GLU A 36 6.14 20.58 11.19
C GLU A 36 5.58 20.21 9.81
N LEU A 37 5.46 21.19 8.91
CA LEU A 37 5.06 20.94 7.52
C LEU A 37 6.11 20.10 6.79
N ASP A 38 7.40 20.40 6.95
CA ASP A 38 8.48 19.61 6.35
C ASP A 38 8.47 18.16 6.83
N ARG A 39 8.26 17.95 8.14
CA ARG A 39 8.12 16.60 8.73
C ARG A 39 6.90 15.87 8.20
N LEU A 40 5.77 16.56 8.09
CA LEU A 40 4.54 15.98 7.55
C LEU A 40 4.73 15.60 6.08
N GLN A 41 5.35 16.46 5.28
CA GLN A 41 5.66 16.19 3.88
C GLN A 41 6.61 14.98 3.74
N ALA A 42 7.67 14.92 4.56
CA ALA A 42 8.59 13.78 4.57
C ALA A 42 7.87 12.46 4.91
N ARG A 43 6.96 12.50 5.90
CA ARG A 43 6.13 11.35 6.27
C ARG A 43 5.21 10.92 5.12
N CYS A 44 4.48 11.87 4.50
CA CYS A 44 3.62 11.57 3.36
C CYS A 44 4.40 10.97 2.19
N ASN A 45 5.57 11.50 1.87
CA ASN A 45 6.42 10.98 0.78
C ASN A 45 6.89 9.55 1.07
N ARG A 46 7.23 9.24 2.32
CA ARG A 46 7.61 7.90 2.74
C ARG A 46 6.43 6.94 2.58
N GLU A 47 5.26 7.29 3.11
CA GLU A 47 4.06 6.44 3.02
C GLU A 47 3.65 6.20 1.55
N LEU A 48 3.73 7.22 0.69
CA LEU A 48 3.50 7.06 -0.75
C LEU A 48 4.50 6.11 -1.42
N SER A 49 5.77 6.16 -1.02
CA SER A 49 6.81 5.27 -1.54
C SER A 49 6.58 3.82 -1.12
N GLU A 50 6.15 3.61 0.14
CA GLU A 50 5.77 2.30 0.67
C GLU A 50 4.53 1.75 -0.04
N LEU A 51 3.47 2.55 -0.21
CA LEU A 51 2.27 2.19 -0.98
C LEU A 51 2.60 1.78 -2.42
N ARG A 52 3.48 2.54 -3.07
CA ARG A 52 3.89 2.25 -4.45
C ARG A 52 4.61 0.91 -4.53
N ARG A 53 5.49 0.63 -3.59
CA ARG A 53 6.20 -0.65 -3.51
C ARG A 53 5.23 -1.82 -3.28
N GLU A 54 4.29 -1.66 -2.36
CA GLU A 54 3.25 -2.66 -2.11
C GLU A 54 2.43 -2.97 -3.38
N LEU A 55 2.08 -1.93 -4.16
CA LEU A 55 1.39 -2.09 -5.44
C LEU A 55 2.27 -2.78 -6.49
N ASP A 56 3.55 -2.42 -6.59
CA ASP A 56 4.49 -3.06 -7.51
C ASP A 56 4.68 -4.55 -7.18
N ASP A 57 4.76 -4.90 -5.90
CA ASP A 57 4.86 -6.29 -5.43
C ASP A 57 3.59 -7.08 -5.79
N LEU A 58 2.40 -6.54 -5.52
CA LEU A 58 1.13 -7.15 -5.92
C LEU A 58 1.01 -7.34 -7.44
N LEU A 59 1.43 -6.35 -8.24
CA LEU A 59 1.44 -6.46 -9.70
C LEU A 59 2.38 -7.57 -10.17
N ASN A 60 3.56 -7.69 -9.56
CA ASN A 60 4.50 -8.75 -9.88
C ASN A 60 3.94 -10.14 -9.52
N GLU A 61 3.26 -10.28 -8.38
CA GLU A 61 2.58 -11.52 -8.02
C GLU A 61 1.48 -11.89 -9.02
N LEU A 62 0.68 -10.92 -9.46
CA LEU A 62 -0.37 -11.14 -10.46
C LEU A 62 0.20 -11.57 -11.81
N ARG A 63 1.29 -10.93 -12.27
CA ARG A 63 2.00 -11.34 -13.49
C ARG A 63 2.53 -12.76 -13.37
N ALA A 64 3.21 -13.09 -12.27
CA ALA A 64 3.72 -14.43 -12.05
C ALA A 64 2.59 -15.49 -12.00
N LYS A 65 1.40 -15.15 -11.48
CA LYS A 65 0.23 -16.03 -11.56
C LYS A 65 -0.26 -16.21 -13.00
N ALA A 66 -0.38 -15.12 -13.76
CA ALA A 66 -0.80 -15.18 -15.16
C ALA A 66 0.16 -16.02 -16.03
N ASP A 67 1.48 -15.86 -15.84
CA ASP A 67 2.49 -16.62 -16.57
C ASP A 67 2.41 -18.13 -16.29
N ARG A 68 2.10 -18.51 -15.05
CA ARG A 68 1.85 -19.93 -14.70
C ARG A 68 0.64 -20.49 -15.44
N PHE A 69 -0.46 -19.75 -15.49
CA PHE A 69 -1.66 -20.18 -16.23
C PHE A 69 -1.43 -20.27 -17.75
N ALA A 70 -0.63 -19.36 -18.33
CA ALA A 70 -0.29 -19.42 -19.74
C ALA A 70 0.63 -20.61 -20.09
N SER A 71 1.45 -21.07 -19.14
CA SER A 71 2.35 -22.21 -19.31
C SER A 71 1.67 -23.57 -19.12
N GLU A 72 0.46 -23.59 -18.54
CA GLU A 72 -0.36 -24.78 -18.31
C GLU A 72 -1.43 -25.00 -19.40
N GLU A 73 -1.30 -24.42 -20.60
CA GLU A 73 -2.13 -24.89 -21.72
C GLU A 73 -1.84 -26.39 -21.94
N PRO A 74 -2.84 -27.28 -21.78
CA PRO A 74 -2.63 -28.70 -21.91
C PRO A 74 -2.32 -28.98 -23.37
N SER A 75 -1.10 -29.43 -23.65
CA SER A 75 -0.75 -30.03 -24.93
C SER A 75 -1.79 -31.11 -25.25
N LEU A 76 -2.72 -30.80 -26.14
CA LEU A 76 -3.75 -31.72 -26.62
C LEU A 76 -3.08 -33.04 -27.02
N PRO A 77 -3.68 -34.21 -26.69
CA PRO A 77 -3.09 -35.49 -27.04
C PRO A 77 -3.00 -35.56 -28.56
N ARG A 78 -1.75 -35.59 -29.05
CA ARG A 78 -1.41 -35.75 -30.46
C ARG A 78 -2.09 -37.04 -30.93
N LYS A 79 -3.16 -36.92 -31.73
CA LYS A 79 -3.86 -38.06 -32.33
C LYS A 79 -2.81 -38.95 -33.02
N THR A 80 -2.50 -40.10 -32.43
CA THR A 80 -1.85 -41.19 -33.15
C THR A 80 -2.89 -41.81 -34.05
N ALA A 81 -2.88 -41.42 -35.32
CA ALA A 81 -3.57 -42.15 -36.38
C ALA A 81 -2.67 -43.31 -36.82
N ALA A 82 -3.17 -44.54 -36.71
CA ALA A 82 -2.68 -45.73 -37.38
C ALA A 82 -3.89 -46.46 -37.98
#